data_AF-A0A3C1VWU1-F1
#
_entry.id   AF-A0A3C1VWU1-F1
#
_cell.length_a   1.000
_cell.length_b   1.000
_cell.length_c   1.000
_cell.angle_alpha   90.00
_cell.angle_beta   90.00
_cell.angle_gamma   90.00
#
_symmetry.space_group_name_H-M   'P 1'
#
loop_
_entity.id
_entity.type
_entity.pdbx_description
1 polymer ?
#
loop_
_entity_poly.entity_id
_entity_poly.type
_entity_poly.pdbx_seq_one_letter_code
_entity_poly.pdbx_strand_id
1 'polypeptide(L)'
;MNNQKLFLGIAIFLTVFLLWYKWQITHITDENGNVVRKSQITLDTSTQNTDVPMINTETTQIDLPTSPSINESHGYTTVTTDLLTVEISHKGGTIQNAYLNAFPIEKGGEEKFQLLSDKTGALFQAQSGLASRDDLLPTHLSLFNSANSNYQLSTDTLTVPLTWQGKDGTTVTKNFHFKKGNYIVEVDYQITNNSNQAIPVKSYVRLSRSAIDQSNMMMPTFTGGIVYDK
;
A
#
# COMPACT_ATOMS: atom_id res chain seq x y z
N MET A 1 31.48 52.49 20.39
CA MET A 1 30.85 51.43 21.20
C MET A 1 29.42 51.22 20.71
N ASN A 2 29.21 50.51 19.58
CA ASN A 2 27.86 50.16 19.09
C ASN A 2 27.81 48.84 18.29
N ASN A 3 28.95 48.11 18.20
CA ASN A 3 29.07 46.94 17.33
C ASN A 3 28.50 45.67 17.97
N GLN A 4 28.37 45.61 19.30
CA GLN A 4 27.80 44.45 20.01
C GLN A 4 26.31 44.27 19.73
N LYS A 5 25.54 45.37 19.64
CA LYS A 5 24.11 45.33 19.30
C LYS A 5 23.89 44.88 17.86
N LEU A 6 24.78 45.29 16.95
CA LEU A 6 24.77 44.88 15.54
C LEU A 6 25.15 43.40 15.38
N PHE A 7 26.16 42.93 16.11
CA PHE A 7 26.51 41.51 16.16
C PHE A 7 25.39 40.64 16.71
N LEU A 8 24.71 41.08 17.78
CA LEU A 8 23.59 40.35 18.35
C LEU A 8 22.40 40.28 17.37
N GLY A 9 22.10 41.36 16.66
CA GLY A 9 21.08 41.38 15.61
C GLY A 9 21.38 40.40 14.48
N ILE A 10 22.64 40.34 14.02
CA ILE A 10 23.07 39.40 12.99
C ILE A 10 22.98 37.95 13.49
N ALA A 11 23.41 37.68 14.73
CA ALA A 11 23.35 36.34 15.31
C ALA A 11 21.89 35.83 15.44
N ILE A 12 20.97 36.68 15.90
CA ILE A 12 19.55 36.34 16.00
C ILE A 12 18.97 36.09 14.60
N PHE A 13 19.24 36.98 13.64
CA PHE A 13 18.75 36.82 12.27
C PHE A 13 19.26 35.52 11.63
N LEU A 14 20.54 35.20 11.80
CA LEU A 14 21.14 33.97 11.28
C LEU A 14 20.54 32.72 11.94
N THR A 15 20.20 32.78 13.23
CA THR A 15 19.56 31.67 13.94
C THR A 15 18.13 31.43 13.43
N VAL A 16 17.34 32.49 13.26
CA VAL A 16 15.99 32.40 12.68
C VAL A 16 16.04 31.93 11.23
N PHE A 17 17.00 32.42 10.44
CA PHE A 17 17.20 31.99 9.07
C PHE A 17 17.60 30.52 8.98
N LEU A 18 18.50 30.04 9.84
CA LEU A 18 18.88 28.62 9.90
C LEU A 18 17.72 27.72 10.32
N LEU A 19 16.88 28.16 11.27
CA LEU A 19 15.67 27.44 11.68
C LEU A 19 14.66 27.36 10.54
N TRP A 20 14.43 28.47 9.83
CA TRP A 20 13.55 28.51 8.68
C TRP A 20 14.08 27.67 7.50
N TYR A 21 15.38 27.73 7.23
CA TYR A 21 16.05 26.95 6.19
C TYR A 21 16.01 25.44 6.50
N LYS A 22 16.27 25.05 7.76
CA LYS A 22 16.09 23.68 8.23
C LYS A 22 14.64 23.22 8.09
N TRP A 23 13.67 24.05 8.49
CA TRP A 23 12.25 23.76 8.34
C TRP A 23 11.86 23.54 6.87
N GLN A 24 12.37 24.38 5.96
CA GLN A 24 12.21 24.20 4.52
C GLN A 24 12.78 22.85 4.05
N ILE A 25 14.03 22.50 4.39
CA ILE A 25 14.64 21.22 3.96
C ILE A 25 13.84 20.01 4.45
N THR A 26 13.39 20.01 5.71
CA THR A 26 12.61 18.91 6.30
C THR A 26 11.23 18.75 5.65
N HIS A 27 10.68 19.77 4.99
CA HIS A 27 9.39 19.69 4.30
C HIS A 27 9.50 19.26 2.82
N ILE A 28 10.72 19.05 2.28
CA ILE A 28 10.95 18.61 0.89
C ILE A 28 11.89 17.41 0.76
N THR A 29 12.49 16.95 1.85
CA THR A 29 13.57 15.96 1.77
C THR A 29 13.60 15.08 3.02
N ASP A 30 13.77 13.77 2.83
CA ASP A 30 14.13 12.87 3.93
C ASP A 30 15.59 13.11 4.39
N GLU A 31 15.97 12.50 5.51
CA GLU A 31 17.24 12.70 6.21
C GLU A 31 18.50 12.39 5.36
N ASN A 32 18.32 11.90 4.12
CA ASN A 32 19.40 11.55 3.19
C ASN A 32 19.49 12.46 1.95
N GLY A 33 18.71 13.55 1.87
CA GLY A 33 18.82 14.48 0.74
C GLY A 33 18.13 14.01 -0.54
N ASN A 34 17.27 12.97 -0.46
CA ASN A 34 16.57 12.45 -1.62
C ASN A 34 15.24 13.18 -1.84
N VAL A 35 15.01 13.68 -3.05
CA VAL A 35 13.65 13.93 -3.55
C VAL A 35 12.91 12.59 -3.58
N VAL A 36 11.71 12.53 -3.00
CA VAL A 36 10.80 11.38 -3.10
C VAL A 36 10.41 11.20 -4.57
N ARG A 37 11.27 10.52 -5.35
CA ARG A 37 10.93 10.01 -6.67
C ARG A 37 10.14 8.73 -6.46
N LYS A 38 8.95 8.66 -7.09
CA LYS A 38 8.35 7.37 -7.46
C LYS A 38 9.46 6.51 -8.07
N SER A 39 9.64 5.29 -7.58
CA SER A 39 10.56 4.34 -8.18
C SER A 39 10.19 4.13 -9.65
N GLN A 40 11.00 4.65 -10.56
CA GLN A 40 11.05 4.19 -11.94
C GLN A 40 12.19 3.19 -12.04
N ILE A 41 11.83 1.96 -12.38
CA ILE A 41 12.78 0.91 -12.72
C ILE A 41 13.45 1.34 -14.04
N THR A 42 14.75 1.54 -14.01
CA THR A 42 15.56 1.70 -15.22
C THR A 42 16.39 0.43 -15.34
N LEU A 43 16.18 -0.37 -16.40
CA LEU A 43 17.03 -1.52 -16.68
C LEU A 43 18.23 -1.05 -17.51
N ASP A 44 19.42 -1.42 -17.04
CA ASP A 44 20.69 -1.22 -17.73
C ASP A 44 20.74 -2.03 -19.04
N THR A 45 21.19 -1.35 -20.11
CA THR A 45 21.33 -1.91 -21.45
C THR A 45 22.56 -2.81 -21.53
N SER A 46 22.38 -4.13 -21.57
CA SER A 46 23.41 -5.06 -22.04
C SER A 46 23.44 -5.07 -23.57
N THR A 47 24.66 -5.04 -24.10
CA THR A 47 25.05 -5.01 -25.53
C THR A 47 24.34 -6.06 -26.40
N GLN A 48 23.93 -5.63 -27.59
CA GLN A 48 23.24 -6.44 -28.61
C GLN A 48 24.06 -7.66 -29.04
N ASN A 49 23.41 -8.83 -29.02
CA ASN A 49 23.87 -10.05 -29.67
C ASN A 49 22.73 -10.52 -30.58
N THR A 50 22.97 -10.63 -31.88
CA THR A 50 21.96 -10.56 -32.95
C THR A 50 21.38 -11.90 -33.41
N ASP A 51 21.45 -12.97 -32.61
CA ASP A 51 21.22 -14.34 -33.12
C ASP A 51 20.15 -15.17 -32.39
N VAL A 52 19.10 -14.52 -31.88
CA VAL A 52 17.90 -15.20 -31.33
C VAL A 52 16.62 -14.42 -31.66
N PRO A 53 15.46 -15.10 -31.81
CA PRO A 53 14.21 -14.44 -32.18
C PRO A 53 13.87 -13.33 -31.17
N MET A 54 13.75 -12.10 -31.65
CA MET A 54 13.30 -10.98 -30.83
C MET A 54 11.85 -11.20 -30.40
N ILE A 55 11.62 -11.36 -29.11
CA ILE A 55 10.37 -10.91 -28.52
C ILE A 55 10.39 -9.38 -28.60
N ASN A 56 9.42 -8.84 -29.33
CA ASN A 56 9.13 -7.41 -29.36
C ASN A 56 8.65 -7.04 -27.95
N THR A 57 9.58 -6.75 -27.04
CA THR A 57 9.24 -6.20 -25.73
C THR A 57 8.99 -4.71 -25.95
N GLU A 58 7.84 -4.37 -26.51
CA GLU A 58 7.31 -3.03 -26.35
C GLU A 58 7.21 -2.80 -24.84
N THR A 59 8.10 -1.96 -24.31
CA THR A 59 8.05 -1.46 -22.94
C THR A 59 6.80 -0.64 -22.79
N THR A 60 5.70 -1.35 -22.54
CA THR A 60 4.42 -0.76 -22.23
C THR A 60 4.51 -0.21 -20.82
N GLN A 61 4.59 1.10 -20.71
CA GLN A 61 4.44 1.81 -19.46
C GLN A 61 2.99 1.61 -18.99
N ILE A 62 2.81 0.78 -17.94
CA ILE A 62 1.52 0.63 -17.28
C ILE A 62 1.59 1.53 -16.04
N ASP A 63 0.91 2.68 -16.12
CA ASP A 63 0.86 3.60 -15.00
C ASP A 63 -0.02 3.03 -13.89
N LEU A 64 0.48 3.07 -12.65
CA LEU A 64 -0.34 2.75 -11.48
C LEU A 64 -1.36 3.88 -11.24
N PRO A 65 -2.63 3.55 -10.98
CA PRO A 65 -3.62 4.56 -10.61
C PRO A 65 -3.17 5.34 -9.38
N THR A 66 -3.39 6.66 -9.41
CA THR A 66 -3.02 7.56 -8.30
C THR A 66 -4.14 7.61 -7.26
N SER A 67 -3.74 7.70 -5.98
CA SER A 67 -4.60 7.54 -4.79
C SER A 67 -5.90 8.36 -4.82
N PRO A 68 -7.02 7.81 -4.33
CA PRO A 68 -8.28 8.54 -4.18
C PRO A 68 -8.29 9.36 -2.87
N SER A 69 -9.22 10.31 -2.80
CA SER A 69 -9.59 11.04 -1.58
C SER A 69 -10.21 10.09 -0.53
N ILE A 70 -9.84 10.30 0.73
CA ILE A 70 -10.18 9.48 1.92
C ILE A 70 -11.66 9.59 2.37
N ASN A 71 -12.55 10.17 1.56
CA ASN A 71 -13.89 10.59 1.99
C ASN A 71 -15.05 9.69 1.50
N GLU A 72 -14.79 8.59 0.82
CA GLU A 72 -15.84 7.64 0.41
C GLU A 72 -15.76 6.36 1.25
N SER A 73 -16.72 6.20 2.16
CA SER A 73 -16.93 4.93 2.86
C SER A 73 -17.62 3.94 1.92
N HIS A 74 -16.93 2.86 1.59
CA HIS A 74 -17.47 1.76 0.82
C HIS A 74 -17.80 0.58 1.76
N GLY A 75 -18.69 -0.30 1.33
CA GLY A 75 -18.94 -1.55 2.03
C GLY A 75 -17.64 -2.36 2.20
N TYR A 76 -17.60 -3.20 3.23
CA TYR A 76 -16.50 -4.11 3.48
C TYR A 76 -17.01 -5.50 3.86
N THR A 77 -16.14 -6.48 3.74
CA THR A 77 -16.35 -7.85 4.20
C THR A 77 -15.40 -8.14 5.35
N THR A 78 -15.95 -8.59 6.48
CA THR A 78 -15.18 -9.01 7.64
C THR A 78 -14.82 -10.49 7.54
N VAL A 79 -13.57 -10.81 7.80
CA VAL A 79 -13.05 -12.18 7.84
C VAL A 79 -12.40 -12.42 9.18
N THR A 80 -12.89 -13.42 9.90
CA THR A 80 -12.40 -13.75 11.25
C THR A 80 -11.79 -15.15 11.25
N THR A 81 -10.55 -15.23 11.74
CA THR A 81 -9.82 -16.47 12.00
C THR A 81 -9.45 -16.56 13.48
N ASP A 82 -8.68 -17.58 13.85
CA ASP A 82 -8.12 -17.72 15.19
C ASP A 82 -7.10 -16.63 15.55
N LEU A 83 -6.29 -16.20 14.57
CA LEU A 83 -5.20 -15.24 14.79
C LEU A 83 -5.45 -13.85 14.21
N LEU A 84 -6.33 -13.72 13.23
CA LEU A 84 -6.59 -12.49 12.50
C LEU A 84 -8.07 -12.14 12.45
N THR A 85 -8.37 -10.85 12.56
CA THR A 85 -9.66 -10.30 12.14
C THR A 85 -9.38 -9.23 11.10
N VAL A 86 -9.89 -9.39 9.89
CA VAL A 86 -9.53 -8.55 8.73
C VAL A 86 -10.79 -7.97 8.11
N GLU A 87 -10.75 -6.70 7.73
CA GLU A 87 -11.80 -6.05 6.95
C GLU A 87 -11.28 -5.74 5.55
N ILE A 88 -11.96 -6.32 4.56
CA ILE A 88 -11.62 -6.19 3.15
C ILE A 88 -12.63 -5.25 2.49
N SER A 89 -12.15 -4.09 2.05
CA SER A 89 -12.94 -3.10 1.35
C SER A 89 -13.47 -3.64 0.03
N HIS A 90 -14.76 -3.40 -0.25
CA HIS A 90 -15.32 -3.63 -1.58
C HIS A 90 -14.70 -2.70 -2.62
N LYS A 91 -14.01 -1.62 -2.22
CA LYS A 91 -13.13 -0.84 -3.11
C LYS A 91 -11.74 -1.45 -3.17
N GLY A 92 -11.42 -2.01 -4.33
CA GLY A 92 -10.13 -2.58 -4.68
C GLY A 92 -9.83 -3.95 -4.06
N GLY A 93 -10.69 -4.47 -3.18
CA GLY A 93 -10.31 -5.56 -2.29
C GLY A 93 -9.12 -5.15 -1.42
N THR A 94 -9.13 -3.93 -0.90
CA THR A 94 -8.06 -3.42 -0.02
C THR A 94 -8.26 -3.98 1.37
N ILE A 95 -7.22 -4.54 2.00
CA ILE A 95 -7.27 -4.84 3.41
C ILE A 95 -7.13 -3.52 4.16
N GLN A 96 -8.26 -3.00 4.65
CA GLN A 96 -8.36 -1.66 5.23
C GLN A 96 -8.15 -1.67 6.75
N ASN A 97 -8.60 -2.74 7.43
CA ASN A 97 -8.34 -2.97 8.85
C ASN A 97 -7.85 -4.41 9.07
N ALA A 98 -6.92 -4.59 10.01
CA ALA A 98 -6.46 -5.92 10.42
C ALA A 98 -6.04 -5.91 11.89
N TYR A 99 -6.62 -6.83 12.67
CA TYR A 99 -6.38 -7.02 14.09
C TYR A 99 -5.65 -8.33 14.31
N LEU A 100 -4.67 -8.32 15.23
CA LEU A 100 -3.95 -9.51 15.67
C LEU A 100 -4.62 -10.07 16.93
N ASN A 101 -5.48 -11.08 16.78
CA ASN A 101 -6.36 -11.56 17.84
C ASN A 101 -5.62 -12.11 19.08
N ALA A 102 -4.39 -12.58 18.88
CA ALA A 102 -3.52 -13.11 19.93
C ALA A 102 -2.79 -12.04 20.76
N PHE A 103 -2.76 -10.78 20.30
CA PHE A 103 -1.97 -9.71 20.92
C PHE A 103 -2.87 -8.60 21.45
N PRO A 104 -2.92 -8.38 22.77
CA PRO A 104 -3.55 -7.19 23.31
C PRO A 104 -2.66 -5.95 23.11
N ILE A 105 -3.26 -4.76 23.08
CA ILE A 105 -2.53 -3.49 22.98
C ILE A 105 -1.61 -3.30 24.19
N GLU A 106 -2.12 -3.62 25.38
CA GLU A 106 -1.41 -3.52 26.64
C GLU A 106 -1.37 -4.87 27.35
N LYS A 107 -0.35 -5.06 28.18
CA LYS A 107 -0.18 -6.31 28.94
C LYS A 107 -1.38 -6.51 29.88
N GLY A 108 -2.13 -7.59 29.65
CA GLY A 108 -3.32 -7.93 30.45
C GLY A 108 -4.58 -7.16 30.06
N GLY A 109 -4.56 -6.41 28.96
CA GLY A 109 -5.75 -5.79 28.37
C GLY A 109 -6.54 -6.77 27.49
N GLU A 110 -7.81 -6.46 27.26
CA GLU A 110 -8.70 -7.23 26.38
C GLU A 110 -8.71 -6.71 24.93
N GLU A 111 -8.40 -5.43 24.73
CA GLU A 111 -8.41 -4.78 23.42
C GLU A 111 -7.29 -5.32 22.52
N LYS A 112 -7.67 -5.77 21.32
CA LYS A 112 -6.76 -6.40 20.37
C LYS A 112 -5.94 -5.37 19.62
N PHE A 113 -4.67 -5.68 19.37
CA PHE A 113 -3.77 -4.83 18.62
C PHE A 113 -4.22 -4.71 17.16
N GLN A 114 -4.48 -3.47 16.73
CA GLN A 114 -4.80 -3.14 15.35
C GLN A 114 -3.51 -2.83 14.57
N LEU A 115 -3.17 -3.68 13.60
CA LEU A 115 -1.99 -3.48 12.74
C LEU A 115 -2.32 -2.58 11.55
N LEU A 116 -3.36 -2.92 10.78
CA LEU A 116 -3.83 -2.14 9.63
C LEU A 116 -5.05 -1.33 10.05
N SER A 117 -5.13 -0.07 9.58
CA SER A 117 -6.15 0.90 9.98
C SER A 117 -6.54 1.81 8.82
N ASP A 118 -7.84 2.07 8.67
CA ASP A 118 -8.38 3.04 7.72
C ASP A 118 -8.60 4.44 8.30
N LYS A 119 -8.29 4.63 9.60
CA LYS A 119 -8.58 5.88 10.32
C LYS A 119 -7.68 7.01 9.84
N THR A 120 -8.28 8.19 9.65
CA THR A 120 -7.55 9.43 9.40
C THR A 120 -6.51 9.69 10.49
N GLY A 121 -5.26 9.94 10.09
CA GLY A 121 -4.13 10.14 11.02
C GLY A 121 -3.41 8.86 11.45
N ALA A 122 -3.99 7.68 11.18
CA ALA A 122 -3.38 6.39 11.47
C ALA A 122 -3.51 5.42 10.28
N LEU A 123 -3.60 5.95 9.05
CA LEU A 123 -3.82 5.15 7.85
C LEU A 123 -2.68 4.13 7.70
N PHE A 124 -3.00 2.85 7.61
CA PHE A 124 -2.08 1.80 7.20
C PHE A 124 -2.87 0.69 6.52
N GLN A 125 -2.74 0.56 5.20
CA GLN A 125 -3.55 -0.34 4.38
C GLN A 125 -2.68 -1.20 3.46
N ALA A 126 -3.15 -2.42 3.18
CA ALA A 126 -2.56 -3.29 2.17
C ALA A 126 -3.44 -3.36 0.92
N GLN A 127 -2.93 -2.80 -0.17
CA GLN A 127 -3.60 -2.66 -1.46
C GLN A 127 -2.98 -3.61 -2.48
N SER A 128 -3.81 -4.16 -3.35
CA SER A 128 -3.35 -4.94 -4.51
C SER A 128 -4.33 -4.83 -5.66
N GLY A 129 -3.83 -5.00 -6.88
CA GLY A 129 -4.65 -4.91 -8.08
C GLY A 129 -3.95 -5.44 -9.31
N LEU A 130 -4.65 -5.38 -10.43
CA LEU A 130 -4.15 -5.73 -11.74
C LEU A 130 -4.00 -4.43 -12.55
N ALA A 131 -2.76 -4.09 -12.88
CA ALA A 131 -2.46 -3.00 -13.79
C ALA A 131 -2.69 -3.48 -15.23
N SER A 132 -3.47 -2.70 -15.98
CA SER A 132 -3.85 -2.99 -17.37
C SER A 132 -3.97 -1.68 -18.15
N ARG A 133 -4.00 -1.78 -19.49
CA ARG A 133 -4.38 -0.65 -20.34
C ARG A 133 -5.90 -0.44 -20.26
N ASP A 134 -6.34 0.80 -20.45
CA ASP A 134 -7.74 1.18 -20.70
C ASP A 134 -8.76 0.69 -19.64
N ASP A 135 -8.34 0.52 -18.38
CA ASP A 135 -9.18 0.06 -17.27
C ASP A 135 -9.88 -1.31 -17.50
N LEU A 136 -9.26 -2.18 -18.31
CA LEU A 136 -9.80 -3.52 -18.63
C LEU A 136 -9.76 -4.50 -17.46
N LEU A 137 -8.91 -4.26 -16.45
CA LEU A 137 -8.79 -5.08 -15.25
C LEU A 137 -8.96 -4.24 -13.98
N PRO A 138 -9.43 -4.85 -12.88
CA PRO A 138 -9.68 -4.12 -11.66
C PRO A 138 -8.39 -3.74 -10.95
N THR A 139 -8.39 -2.53 -10.42
CA THR A 139 -7.31 -1.93 -9.64
C THR A 139 -7.75 -1.80 -8.18
N HIS A 140 -6.89 -1.24 -7.33
CA HIS A 140 -7.26 -0.89 -5.94
C HIS A 140 -8.37 0.18 -5.85
N LEU A 141 -8.80 0.76 -6.97
CA LEU A 141 -9.91 1.71 -7.05
C LEU A 141 -11.24 1.09 -7.50
N SER A 142 -11.21 -0.12 -8.05
CA SER A 142 -12.37 -0.76 -8.67
C SER A 142 -13.33 -1.32 -7.62
N LEU A 143 -14.64 -1.26 -7.87
CA LEU A 143 -15.64 -1.83 -6.96
C LEU A 143 -15.84 -3.32 -7.21
N PHE A 144 -15.53 -4.13 -6.21
CA PHE A 144 -15.79 -5.56 -6.17
C PHE A 144 -17.10 -5.84 -5.41
N ASN A 145 -17.68 -7.01 -5.70
CA ASN A 145 -18.80 -7.56 -4.95
C ASN A 145 -18.36 -8.78 -4.16
N SER A 146 -18.89 -8.94 -2.95
CA SER A 146 -18.72 -10.15 -2.13
C SER A 146 -20.06 -10.86 -2.00
N ALA A 147 -20.05 -12.19 -1.96
CA ALA A 147 -21.26 -12.96 -1.68
C ALA A 147 -21.77 -12.75 -0.24
N ASN A 148 -20.88 -12.50 0.71
CA ASN A 148 -21.21 -12.31 2.13
C ASN A 148 -20.49 -11.10 2.73
N SER A 149 -21.13 -10.47 3.71
CA SER A 149 -20.50 -9.42 4.53
C SER A 149 -19.55 -9.98 5.59
N ASN A 150 -19.73 -11.24 5.99
CA ASN A 150 -18.94 -11.87 7.05
C ASN A 150 -18.53 -13.29 6.66
N TYR A 151 -17.29 -13.65 6.94
CA TYR A 151 -16.76 -15.00 6.82
C TYR A 151 -16.03 -15.37 8.11
N GLN A 152 -16.27 -16.59 8.59
CA GLN A 152 -15.59 -17.15 9.76
C GLN A 152 -14.86 -18.41 9.32
N LEU A 153 -13.58 -18.52 9.69
CA LEU A 153 -12.83 -19.76 9.52
C LEU A 153 -13.44 -20.83 10.42
N SER A 154 -14.10 -21.81 9.82
CA SER A 154 -14.73 -22.94 10.50
C SER A 154 -13.92 -24.24 10.43
N THR A 155 -13.01 -24.33 9.45
CA THR A 155 -12.13 -25.48 9.20
C THR A 155 -10.68 -25.02 9.16
N ASP A 156 -9.78 -25.79 8.52
CA ASP A 156 -8.36 -25.43 8.44
C ASP A 156 -8.06 -24.35 7.40
N THR A 157 -8.94 -24.16 6.40
CA THR A 157 -8.79 -23.17 5.34
C THR A 157 -10.07 -22.42 5.06
N LEU A 158 -9.96 -21.16 4.67
CA LEU A 158 -11.09 -20.33 4.23
C LEU A 158 -10.67 -19.55 2.97
N THR A 159 -11.53 -19.56 1.96
CA THR A 159 -11.36 -18.72 0.76
C THR A 159 -12.48 -17.71 0.69
N VAL A 160 -12.13 -16.43 0.53
CA VAL A 160 -13.06 -15.32 0.44
C VAL A 160 -12.96 -14.69 -0.95
N PRO A 161 -13.92 -14.96 -1.85
CA PRO A 161 -13.90 -14.44 -3.21
C PRO A 161 -14.53 -13.04 -3.28
N LEU A 162 -13.86 -12.14 -3.99
CA LEU A 162 -14.38 -10.85 -4.42
C LEU A 162 -14.47 -10.81 -5.95
N THR A 163 -15.65 -10.55 -6.50
CA THR A 163 -15.89 -10.58 -7.95
C THR A 163 -16.01 -9.18 -8.54
N TRP A 164 -15.40 -8.97 -9.70
CA TRP A 164 -15.52 -7.75 -10.50
C TRP A 164 -15.91 -8.10 -11.93
N GLN A 165 -16.76 -7.26 -12.53
CA GLN A 165 -17.23 -7.41 -13.90
C GLN A 165 -16.78 -6.20 -14.73
N GLY A 166 -16.03 -6.47 -15.79
CA GLY A 166 -15.62 -5.49 -16.80
C GLY A 166 -16.72 -5.19 -17.81
N LYS A 167 -16.62 -4.03 -18.47
CA LYS A 167 -17.58 -3.57 -19.49
C LYS A 167 -17.52 -4.38 -20.78
N ASP A 168 -16.39 -5.04 -21.02
CA ASP A 168 -16.07 -5.89 -22.17
C ASP A 168 -16.47 -7.37 -21.96
N GLY A 169 -17.12 -7.70 -20.83
CA GLY A 169 -17.47 -9.06 -20.46
C GLY A 169 -16.35 -9.82 -19.73
N THR A 170 -15.18 -9.20 -19.53
CA THR A 170 -14.12 -9.77 -18.68
C THR A 170 -14.61 -9.88 -17.25
N THR A 171 -14.31 -11.00 -16.60
CA THR A 171 -14.67 -11.24 -15.19
C THR A 171 -13.41 -11.52 -14.41
N VAL A 172 -13.26 -10.89 -13.24
CA VAL A 172 -12.11 -11.10 -12.36
C VAL A 172 -12.61 -11.49 -10.98
N THR A 173 -12.12 -12.62 -10.47
CA THR A 173 -12.31 -13.02 -9.08
C THR A 173 -10.99 -12.88 -8.34
N LYS A 174 -10.96 -12.02 -7.32
CA LYS A 174 -9.84 -11.86 -6.40
C LYS A 174 -10.11 -12.73 -5.18
N ASN A 175 -9.29 -13.75 -4.96
CA ASN A 175 -9.46 -14.69 -3.87
C ASN A 175 -8.49 -14.37 -2.73
N PHE A 176 -9.02 -14.30 -1.51
CA PHE A 176 -8.21 -14.23 -0.30
C PHE A 176 -8.24 -15.57 0.41
N HIS A 177 -7.08 -16.16 0.67
CA HIS A 177 -6.98 -17.43 1.36
C HIS A 177 -6.40 -17.24 2.76
N PHE A 178 -7.08 -17.86 3.71
CA PHE A 178 -6.72 -17.89 5.11
C PHE A 178 -6.51 -19.34 5.54
N LYS A 179 -5.53 -19.54 6.42
CA LYS A 179 -5.22 -20.85 7.01
C LYS A 179 -5.22 -20.71 8.53
N LYS A 180 -5.72 -21.73 9.24
CA LYS A 180 -5.73 -21.78 10.69
C LYS A 180 -4.32 -21.67 11.25
N GLY A 181 -4.14 -20.90 12.33
CA GLY A 181 -2.85 -20.74 13.00
C GLY A 181 -1.81 -19.97 12.19
N ASN A 182 -2.22 -19.21 11.17
CA ASN A 182 -1.32 -18.48 10.29
C ASN A 182 -1.70 -17.00 10.14
N TYR A 183 -0.69 -16.14 10.00
CA TYR A 183 -0.83 -14.71 9.71
C TYR A 183 -0.73 -14.37 8.21
N ILE A 184 -0.35 -15.35 7.38
CA ILE A 184 -0.25 -15.18 5.93
C ILE A 184 -1.66 -15.14 5.34
N VAL A 185 -1.94 -14.07 4.60
CA VAL A 185 -3.12 -13.95 3.73
C VAL A 185 -2.63 -14.06 2.30
N GLU A 186 -2.92 -15.19 1.65
CA GLU A 186 -2.57 -15.39 0.24
C GLU A 186 -3.62 -14.71 -0.64
N VAL A 187 -3.19 -14.09 -1.75
CA VAL A 187 -4.08 -13.41 -2.70
C VAL A 187 -3.78 -13.91 -4.10
N ASP A 188 -4.81 -14.43 -4.78
CA ASP A 188 -4.74 -14.75 -6.20
C ASP A 188 -5.86 -14.08 -7.01
N TYR A 189 -5.71 -14.15 -8.33
CA TYR A 189 -6.67 -13.61 -9.28
C TYR A 189 -7.01 -14.67 -10.32
N GLN A 190 -8.31 -14.95 -10.46
CA GLN A 190 -8.85 -15.70 -11.58
C GLN A 190 -9.46 -14.73 -12.59
N ILE A 191 -8.91 -14.71 -13.81
CA ILE A 191 -9.32 -13.80 -14.88
C ILE A 191 -9.97 -14.62 -16.00
N THR A 192 -11.24 -14.36 -16.29
CA THR A 192 -11.96 -14.91 -17.43
C THR A 192 -12.11 -13.82 -18.48
N ASN A 193 -11.30 -13.90 -19.54
CA ASN A 193 -11.38 -13.00 -20.69
C ASN A 193 -12.39 -13.54 -21.71
N ASN A 194 -13.55 -12.89 -21.80
CA ASN A 194 -14.59 -13.22 -22.79
C ASN A 194 -14.55 -12.29 -24.01
N SER A 195 -13.52 -11.43 -24.12
CA SER A 195 -13.36 -10.52 -25.24
C SER A 195 -12.59 -11.17 -26.40
N ASN A 196 -12.60 -10.48 -27.54
CA ASN A 196 -11.83 -10.88 -28.73
C ASN A 196 -10.41 -10.30 -28.75
N GLN A 197 -9.94 -9.70 -27.66
CA GLN A 197 -8.63 -9.03 -27.57
C GLN A 197 -7.78 -9.67 -26.47
N ALA A 198 -6.47 -9.74 -26.68
CA ALA A 198 -5.54 -10.17 -25.64
C ALA A 198 -5.41 -9.08 -24.57
N ILE A 199 -5.47 -9.46 -23.29
CA ILE A 199 -5.36 -8.52 -22.16
C ILE A 199 -3.98 -8.70 -21.51
N PRO A 200 -3.07 -7.73 -21.60
CA PRO A 200 -1.83 -7.76 -20.85
C PRO A 200 -2.10 -7.54 -19.36
N VAL A 201 -1.60 -8.43 -18.51
CA VAL A 201 -1.84 -8.41 -17.06
C VAL A 201 -0.53 -8.19 -16.32
N LYS A 202 -0.49 -7.23 -15.39
CA LYS A 202 0.57 -7.14 -14.38
C LYS A 202 -0.06 -6.94 -13.00
N SER A 203 0.21 -7.85 -12.07
CA SER A 203 -0.19 -7.67 -10.67
C SER A 203 0.72 -6.67 -9.96
N TYR A 204 0.17 -5.93 -9.00
CA TYR A 204 0.95 -5.11 -8.08
C TYR A 204 0.40 -5.22 -6.66
N VAL A 205 1.28 -4.91 -5.70
CA VAL A 205 0.97 -4.80 -4.28
C VAL A 205 1.54 -3.47 -3.78
N ARG A 206 0.81 -2.80 -2.89
CA ARG A 206 1.20 -1.53 -2.29
C ARG A 206 0.81 -1.52 -0.82
N LEU A 207 1.76 -1.19 0.04
CA LEU A 207 1.48 -0.79 1.42
C LEU A 207 1.38 0.73 1.46
N SER A 208 0.27 1.25 1.96
CA SER A 208 0.00 2.70 2.07
C SER A 208 -0.10 3.07 3.54
N ARG A 209 0.79 3.94 4.02
CA ARG A 209 0.85 4.33 5.44
C ARG A 209 1.00 5.84 5.61
N SER A 210 0.26 6.41 6.56
CA SER A 210 0.49 7.78 7.05
C SER A 210 1.80 7.87 7.81
N ALA A 211 2.37 9.08 7.91
CA ALA A 211 3.42 9.35 8.89
C ALA A 211 2.92 9.00 10.29
N ILE A 212 3.79 8.41 11.10
CA ILE A 212 3.47 7.95 12.45
C ILE A 212 4.13 8.93 13.40
N ASP A 213 3.38 9.39 14.40
CA ASP A 213 3.97 10.17 15.48
C ASP A 213 4.87 9.25 16.32
N GLN A 214 6.18 9.51 16.31
CA GLN A 214 7.11 8.78 17.17
C GLN A 214 6.93 9.28 18.60
N SER A 215 6.34 8.45 19.46
CA SER A 215 6.01 8.81 20.84
C SER A 215 7.25 9.07 21.72
N ASN A 216 8.45 8.65 21.31
CA ASN A 216 9.67 8.81 22.09
C ASN A 216 10.88 9.20 21.23
N MET A 217 11.19 10.50 21.19
CA MET A 217 12.35 11.04 20.46
C MET A 217 13.70 10.56 21.00
N MET A 218 13.77 10.06 22.24
CA MET A 218 15.04 9.57 22.83
C MET A 218 15.38 8.13 22.44
N MET A 219 14.38 7.32 22.06
CA MET A 219 14.56 5.94 21.60
C MET A 219 13.61 5.66 20.44
N PRO A 220 13.93 6.15 19.23
CA PRO A 220 13.13 5.86 18.06
C PRO A 220 13.22 4.36 17.75
N THR A 221 12.07 3.73 17.52
CA THR A 221 12.01 2.38 16.95
C THR A 221 12.00 2.50 15.43
N PHE A 222 12.67 1.57 14.75
CA PHE A 222 12.67 1.56 13.29
C PHE A 222 11.25 1.43 12.77
N THR A 223 10.84 2.40 11.95
CA THR A 223 9.60 2.28 11.18
C THR A 223 9.81 2.76 9.76
N GLY A 224 9.79 1.82 8.82
CA GLY A 224 9.99 2.10 7.40
C GLY A 224 9.67 0.87 6.55
N GLY A 225 9.68 1.05 5.23
CA GLY A 225 9.60 -0.06 4.29
C GLY A 225 10.96 -0.75 4.16
N ILE A 226 10.94 -2.08 4.08
CA ILE A 226 12.12 -2.88 3.76
C ILE A 226 11.76 -3.72 2.54
N VAL A 227 12.66 -3.74 1.55
CA VAL A 227 12.59 -4.64 0.39
C VAL A 227 13.81 -5.53 0.45
N TYR A 228 13.60 -6.82 0.23
CA TYR A 228 14.66 -7.80 0.08
C TYR A 228 14.53 -8.44 -1.30
N ASP A 229 15.59 -8.36 -2.09
CA ASP A 229 15.74 -9.04 -3.37
C ASP A 229 16.90 -10.02 -3.23
N LYS A 230 16.74 -11.23 -3.78
CA LYS A 230 17.67 -12.36 -3.55
C LYS A 230 18.66 -12.51 -4.69
#